data_AF-A0A6N7VGR4-F1
#
_entry.id   AF-A0A6N7VGR4-F1
#
_cell.length_a   1.000
_cell.length_b   1.000
_cell.length_c   1.000
_cell.angle_alpha   90.00
_cell.angle_beta   90.00
_cell.angle_gamma   90.00
#
_symmetry.space_group_name_H-M   'P 1'
#
loop_
_entity.id
_entity.type
_entity.pdbx_description
1 polymer ?
#
loop_
_entity_poly.entity_id
_entity_poly.type
_entity_poly.pdbx_seq_one_letter_code
_entity_poly.pdbx_strand_id
1 'polypeptide(L)' 'MNGVIHSRLKSTNCLERLNEEVRRREKVIRIFPNQESAIRLIGAILIDINEDWITSSKLYIRMK' A
#
# COMPACT_ATOMS: atom_id res chain seq x y z
N MET A 1 -18.09 -6.82 -23.65
CA MET A 1 -16.80 -7.02 -22.94
C MET A 1 -16.29 -5.64 -22.53
N ASN A 2 -16.65 -5.16 -21.34
CA ASN A 2 -16.30 -3.82 -20.87
C ASN A 2 -14.93 -3.88 -20.17
N GLY A 3 -13.87 -3.56 -20.92
CA GLY A 3 -12.51 -3.49 -20.37
C GLY A 3 -12.36 -2.27 -19.46
N VAL A 4 -12.14 -2.51 -18.17
CA VAL A 4 -11.74 -1.48 -17.21
C VAL A 4 -10.32 -1.04 -17.59
N ILE A 5 -10.14 0.20 -18.04
CA ILE A 5 -8.82 0.75 -18.35
C ILE A 5 -8.23 1.32 -17.06
N HIS A 6 -7.31 0.57 -16.47
CA HIS A 6 -6.56 1.01 -15.30
C HIS A 6 -5.30 1.78 -15.73
N SER A 7 -5.44 3.09 -15.96
CA SER A 7 -4.36 3.95 -16.50
C SER A 7 -3.11 4.05 -15.59
N ARG A 8 -3.15 3.56 -14.34
CA ARG A 8 -2.01 3.57 -13.40
C ARG A 8 -1.74 2.25 -12.67
N LEU A 9 -2.53 1.19 -12.91
CA LEU A 9 -2.17 -0.16 -12.45
C LEU A 9 -1.20 -0.77 -13.46
N LYS A 10 0.03 -0.26 -13.51
CA LYS A 10 1.13 -1.15 -13.92
C LYS A 10 1.23 -2.16 -12.78
N SER A 11 0.88 -3.42 -13.05
CA SER A 11 0.37 -4.41 -12.11
C SER A 11 1.14 -4.58 -10.79
N THR A 12 2.40 -4.16 -10.71
CA THR A 12 3.26 -4.26 -9.52
C THR A 12 3.60 -2.93 -8.86
N ASN A 13 3.38 -1.76 -9.48
CA ASN A 13 3.94 -0.50 -8.96
C ASN A 13 3.41 -0.15 -7.56
N CYS A 14 2.13 -0.38 -7.28
CA CYS A 14 1.56 -0.18 -5.95
C CYS A 14 2.18 -1.13 -4.91
N LEU A 15 2.43 -2.39 -5.32
CA LEU A 15 3.04 -3.41 -4.46
C LEU A 15 4.52 -3.13 -4.21
N GLU A 16 5.24 -2.65 -5.23
CA GLU A 16 6.64 -2.20 -5.12
C GLU A 16 6.75 -1.05 -4.12
N ARG A 17 5.90 -0.02 -4.25
CA ARG A 17 5.86 1.11 -3.30
C ARG A 17 5.52 0.68 -1.87
N LEU A 18 4.56 -0.25 -1.70
CA LEU A 18 4.24 -0.82 -0.40
C LEU A 18 5.46 -1.54 0.21
N ASN A 19 6.13 -2.37 -0.58
CA ASN A 19 7.33 -3.11 -0.15
C ASN A 19 8.50 -2.18 0.20
N GLU A 20 8.68 -1.09 -0.55
CA GLU A 20 9.67 -0.06 -0.24
C GLU A 20 9.38 0.62 1.10
N GLU A 21 8.12 0.97 1.38
CA GLU A 21 7.74 1.62 2.64
C GLU A 21 7.89 0.67 3.84
N VAL A 22 7.52 -0.60 3.68
CA VAL A 22 7.76 -1.64 4.69
C VAL A 22 9.26 -1.77 4.97
N ARG A 23 10.10 -1.90 3.95
CA ARG A 23 11.57 -1.99 4.10
C ARG A 23 12.17 -0.74 4.73
N ARG A 24 11.64 0.45 4.40
CA ARG A 24 12.09 1.73 4.99
C ARG A 24 11.82 1.78 6.49
N ARG A 25 10.62 1.35 6.93
CA ARG A 25 10.26 1.31 8.36
C ARG A 25 10.95 0.17 9.10
N GLU A 26 11.14 -0.99 8.46
CA GLU A 26 11.93 -2.10 9.00
C GLU A 26 13.38 -1.70 9.30
N LYS A 27 14.03 -0.96 8.38
CA LYS A 27 15.42 -0.49 8.55
C LYS A 27 15.62 0.35 9.82
N VAL A 28 14.59 1.07 10.27
CA VAL A 28 14.62 1.86 11.51
C VAL A 28 14.44 0.97 12.74
N ILE A 29 13.54 -0.01 12.66
CA ILE A 29 13.18 -0.89 13.79
C ILE A 29 14.27 -1.93 14.07
N ARG A 30 14.99 -2.40 13.04
CA ARG A 30 16.07 -3.39 13.06
C ARG A 30 15.67 -4.80 13.52
N ILE A 31 15.00 -4.94 14.67
CA ILE A 31 14.53 -6.23 15.22
C ILE A 31 13.16 -6.00 15.86
N PHE A 32 12.17 -6.81 15.48
CA PHE A 32 10.86 -6.77 16.11
C PHE A 32 10.86 -7.58 17.42
N PRO A 33 10.28 -7.05 18.51
CA PRO A 33 10.23 -7.76 19.80
C PRO A 33 9.26 -8.96 19.80
N ASN A 34 8.28 -8.98 18.89
CA ASN A 34 7.35 -10.08 18.67
C ASN A 34 6.62 -9.91 17.32
N GLN A 35 5.94 -10.97 16.87
CA GLN A 35 5.18 -10.98 15.62
C GLN A 35 4.02 -9.97 15.62
N GLU A 36 3.36 -9.75 16.77
CA GLU A 36 2.26 -8.77 16.88
C GLU A 36 2.74 -7.34 16.59
N SER A 37 3.96 -7.00 16.98
CA SER A 37 4.56 -5.69 16.68
C SER A 37 4.82 -5.49 15.20
N ALA A 38 5.20 -6.55 14.49
CA ALA A 38 5.33 -6.51 13.03
C ALA A 38 3.96 -6.35 12.36
N ILE A 39 2.95 -7.11 12.80
CA ILE A 39 1.57 -7.01 12.28
C ILE A 39 1.01 -5.60 12.49
N ARG A 40 1.22 -4.99 13.67
CA ARG A 40 0.77 -3.62 13.96
C ARG A 40 1.41 -2.59 13.04
N LEU A 41 2.70 -2.72 12.74
CA LEU A 41 3.38 -1.81 11.81
C LEU A 41 2.81 -1.93 10.39
N ILE A 42 2.70 -3.17 9.90
CA ILE A 42 2.17 -3.43 8.56
C ILE A 42 0.72 -2.96 8.46
N GLY A 43 -0.09 -3.22 9.49
CA GLY A 43 -1.46 -2.75 9.59
C GLY A 43 -1.56 -1.22 9.54
N ALA A 44 -0.71 -0.51 10.28
CA ALA A 44 -0.68 0.95 10.24
C ALA A 44 -0.30 1.50 8.84
N ILE A 45 0.69 0.92 8.16
CA ILE A 45 1.06 1.29 6.78
C ILE A 45 -0.11 1.08 5.82
N LEU A 46 -0.82 -0.05 5.95
CA LEU A 46 -1.96 -0.36 5.09
C LEU A 46 -3.13 0.61 5.30
N ILE A 47 -3.38 1.03 6.55
CA ILE A 47 -4.40 2.03 6.86
C ILE A 47 -4.02 3.38 6.23
N ASP A 48 -2.78 3.85 6.41
CA ASP A 48 -2.27 5.10 5.80
C ASP A 48 -2.49 5.09 4.27
N ILE A 49 -2.16 3.99 3.60
CA ILE A 49 -2.31 3.84 2.15
C ILE A 49 -3.79 3.82 1.74
N ASN A 50 -4.62 3.13 2.51
CA ASN A 50 -6.06 3.09 2.26
C ASN A 50 -6.69 4.49 2.42
N GLU A 51 -6.28 5.26 3.43
CA GLU A 51 -6.73 6.64 3.60
C GLU A 51 -6.27 7.53 2.44
N ASP A 52 -5.02 7.40 1.98
CA ASP A 52 -4.52 8.11 0.78
C ASP A 52 -5.31 7.75 -0.48
N TRP A 53 -5.70 6.48 -0.65
CA TRP A 53 -6.50 6.02 -1.78
C TRP A 53 -7.92 6.56 -1.76
N ILE A 54 -8.54 6.63 -0.58
CA ILE A 54 -9.89 7.18 -0.40
C ILE A 54 -9.89 8.70 -0.59
N THR A 55 -8.85 9.38 -0.10
CA THR A 55 -8.74 10.85 -0.13
C THR A 55 -8.27 11.37 -1.49
N SER A 56 -7.45 10.60 -2.21
CA SER A 56 -7.00 10.96 -3.55
C SER A 56 -8.18 10.97 -4.54
N SER A 57 -8.61 12.15 -4.99
CA SER A 57 -9.64 12.35 -6.04
C SER A 57 -9.29 11.75 -7.42
N LYS A 58 -8.23 10.95 -7.54
CA LYS A 58 -7.83 10.24 -8.74
C LYS A 58 -8.23 8.78 -8.60
N LEU A 59 -9.48 8.48 -8.97
CA LEU A 59 -10.04 7.14 -9.10
C LEU A 59 -9.03 6.17 -9.74
N TYR A 60 -8.38 5.33 -8.93
CA TYR A 60 -7.53 4.22 -9.40
C TYR A 60 -8.38 3.14 -10.12
N ILE A 61 -9.66 3.08 -9.76
CA ILE A 61 -10.69 2.27 -10.41
C ILE A 61 -11.76 3.24 -10.91
N ARG A 62 -11.79 3.47 -12.22
CA ARG A 62 -12.92 4.12 -12.87
C ARG A 62 -13.92 3.04 -13.24
N MET A 63 -14.93 2.82 -12.41
CA MET A 63 -16.09 2.04 -12.80
C MET A 63 -16.98 2.91 -13.71
N LYS A 64 -17.39 2.38 -14.86
CA LYS A 64 -18.38 2.99 -15.74
C LYS A 64 -19.75 2.42 -15.43
#